data_AF-A0AAV0VQH4-F1
#
_entry.id   AF-A0AAV0VQH4-F1
#
_cell.length_a   1.000
_cell.length_b   1.000
_cell.length_c   1.000
_cell.angle_alpha   90.00
_cell.angle_beta   90.00
_cell.angle_gamma   90.00
#
_symmetry.space_group_name_H-M   'P 1'
#
loop_
_entity.id
_entity.type
_entity.pdbx_description
1 polymer ?
#
loop_
_entity_poly.entity_id
_entity_poly.type
_entity_poly.pdbx_seq_one_letter_code
_entity_poly.pdbx_strand_id
1 'polypeptide(L)'
;MNIEILNSIHGGVVLSINNYIYIKNKDYIRKIDNIHIFYWTCVKKCGAKIQTFCENNVHYIDKNCIFSENYHLHGADPISVGARKIKETIKKNARENHDKPIQIYHAAIAGTSQTINSKNYASGLFNFIKLIQKVQNDTESTVEQLIQGRTSKRAKKNVDVQNARLKCIQQRISDDDKLDKLEFLKGIAHNLTL
;
A
#
# COMPACT_ATOMS: atom_id res chain seq x y z
N MET A 1 17.87 15.72 -15.05
CA MET A 1 16.95 14.58 -15.26
C MET A 1 17.21 13.57 -14.16
N ASN A 2 16.19 13.14 -13.42
CA ASN A 2 16.39 12.28 -12.25
C ASN A 2 15.83 10.88 -12.55
N ILE A 3 16.73 9.91 -12.77
CA ILE A 3 16.39 8.49 -12.95
C ILE A 3 16.71 7.77 -11.66
N GLU A 4 15.74 7.04 -11.13
CA GLU A 4 15.92 6.28 -9.89
C GLU A 4 15.25 4.93 -10.01
N ILE A 5 15.95 3.88 -9.58
CA ILE A 5 15.38 2.55 -9.48
C ILE A 5 14.75 2.40 -8.11
N LEU A 6 13.47 2.07 -8.08
CA LEU A 6 12.76 1.76 -6.85
C LEU A 6 12.58 0.23 -6.78
N ASN A 7 13.49 -0.41 -6.08
CA ASN A 7 13.45 -1.84 -5.82
C ASN A 7 12.39 -2.17 -4.79
N SER A 8 11.59 -3.20 -5.05
CA SER A 8 10.73 -3.79 -4.04
C SER A 8 11.43 -4.95 -3.35
N ILE A 9 11.22 -5.07 -2.04
CA ILE A 9 11.70 -6.20 -1.22
C ILE A 9 11.19 -7.59 -1.68
N HIS A 10 10.18 -7.63 -2.56
CA HIS A 10 9.60 -8.86 -3.13
C HIS A 10 10.08 -9.12 -4.58
N GLY A 11 11.14 -8.46 -5.03
CA GLY A 11 11.78 -8.72 -6.33
C GLY A 11 11.23 -7.93 -7.51
N GLY A 12 10.20 -7.10 -7.32
CA GLY A 12 9.69 -6.21 -8.36
C GLY A 12 10.52 -4.93 -8.48
N VAL A 13 11.00 -4.62 -9.68
CA VAL A 13 11.74 -3.38 -9.97
C VAL A 13 10.86 -2.40 -10.73
N VAL A 14 10.80 -1.15 -10.28
CA VAL A 14 10.18 -0.06 -11.05
C VAL A 14 11.19 1.07 -11.25
N LEU A 15 11.01 1.78 -12.36
CA LEU A 15 11.85 2.91 -12.72
C LEU A 15 11.06 4.22 -12.48
N SER A 16 11.67 5.15 -11.77
CA SER A 16 11.14 6.49 -11.55
C SER A 16 11.92 7.49 -12.39
N ILE A 17 11.24 8.23 -13.27
CA ILE A 17 11.83 9.31 -14.08
C ILE A 17 10.94 10.54 -13.94
N ASN A 18 11.49 11.66 -13.48
CA ASN A 18 10.77 12.95 -13.36
C ASN A 18 9.39 12.82 -12.65
N ASN A 19 9.30 12.01 -11.60
CA ASN A 19 8.07 11.68 -10.85
C ASN A 19 7.01 10.87 -11.62
N TYR A 20 7.38 10.20 -12.70
CA TYR A 20 6.60 9.18 -13.39
C TYR A 20 7.13 7.79 -13.03
N ILE A 21 6.21 6.84 -12.84
CA ILE A 21 6.55 5.45 -12.52
C ILE A 21 6.37 4.58 -13.76
N TYR A 22 7.41 3.82 -14.06
CA TYR A 22 7.48 2.88 -15.15
C TYR A 22 7.73 1.45 -14.64
N ILE A 23 7.10 0.47 -15.28
CA ILE A 23 7.27 -0.95 -15.02
C ILE A 23 8.03 -1.61 -16.18
N LYS A 24 8.91 -2.56 -15.87
CA LYS A 24 9.64 -3.34 -16.87
C LYS A 24 8.63 -4.12 -17.70
N ASN A 25 8.72 -3.96 -19.03
CA ASN A 25 7.91 -4.70 -19.99
C ASN A 25 8.70 -5.89 -20.55
N LYS A 26 9.89 -5.62 -21.09
CA LYS A 26 10.79 -6.63 -21.64
C LYS A 26 12.23 -6.13 -21.66
N ASP A 27 13.17 -7.02 -21.95
CA ASP A 27 14.58 -6.70 -22.12
C ASP A 27 15.23 -7.62 -23.16
N TYR A 28 16.29 -7.14 -23.79
CA TYR A 28 17.07 -7.91 -24.77
C TYR A 28 18.48 -7.35 -24.93
N ILE A 29 19.38 -8.16 -25.50
CA ILE A 29 20.72 -7.73 -25.90
C ILE A 29 20.66 -7.18 -27.32
N ARG A 30 20.98 -5.90 -27.51
CA ARG A 30 21.01 -5.26 -28.83
C ARG A 30 22.21 -5.77 -29.61
N LYS A 31 21.96 -6.38 -30.78
CA LYS A 31 23.00 -7.04 -31.58
C LYS A 31 24.11 -6.12 -32.11
N ILE A 32 23.80 -4.82 -32.29
CA ILE A 32 24.72 -3.86 -32.91
C ILE A 32 25.91 -3.54 -31.99
N ASP A 33 25.65 -3.40 -30.69
CA ASP A 33 26.63 -2.95 -29.69
C ASP A 33 26.73 -3.89 -28.47
N ASN A 34 26.02 -5.01 -28.49
CA ASN A 34 25.94 -6.01 -27.43
C ASN A 34 25.47 -5.45 -26.07
N ILE A 35 24.71 -4.35 -26.07
CA ILE A 35 24.21 -3.71 -24.85
C ILE A 35 22.88 -4.34 -24.42
N HIS A 36 22.73 -4.58 -23.11
CA HIS A 36 21.46 -5.03 -22.52
C HIS A 36 20.49 -3.86 -22.36
N ILE A 37 19.40 -3.90 -23.14
CA ILE A 37 18.37 -2.86 -23.19
C ILE A 37 17.13 -3.31 -22.43
N PHE A 38 16.59 -2.43 -21.60
CA PHE A 38 15.37 -2.59 -20.84
C PHE A 38 14.28 -1.67 -21.39
N TYR A 39 13.12 -2.26 -21.70
CA TYR A 39 11.93 -1.55 -22.12
C TYR A 39 11.00 -1.37 -20.95
N TRP A 40 10.56 -0.15 -20.76
CA TRP A 40 9.63 0.21 -19.70
C TRP A 40 8.37 0.83 -20.26
N THR A 41 7.28 0.65 -19.54
CA THR A 41 5.97 1.21 -19.85
C THR A 41 5.43 1.92 -18.63
N CYS A 42 4.71 3.03 -18.81
CA CYS A 42 4.13 3.72 -17.67
C CYS A 42 3.14 2.82 -16.92
N VAL A 43 3.21 2.85 -15.59
CA VAL A 43 2.33 2.06 -14.73
C VAL A 43 0.83 2.39 -14.93
N LYS A 44 0.51 3.64 -15.28
CA LYS A 44 -0.86 4.09 -15.57
C LYS A 44 -1.34 3.69 -16.97
N LYS A 45 -0.53 2.93 -17.74
CA LYS A 45 -0.83 2.45 -19.10
C LYS A 45 -1.25 3.56 -20.07
N CYS A 46 -0.71 4.77 -19.89
CA CYS A 46 -1.04 5.94 -20.70
C CYS A 46 -0.35 5.98 -22.08
N GLY A 47 0.26 4.88 -22.50
CA GLY A 47 1.01 4.77 -23.77
C GLY A 47 2.48 5.16 -23.67
N ALA A 48 2.91 5.88 -22.62
CA ALA A 48 4.31 6.27 -22.44
C ALA A 48 5.23 5.06 -22.29
N LYS A 49 6.37 5.10 -22.98
CA LYS A 49 7.40 4.06 -23.02
C LYS A 49 8.77 4.71 -22.89
N ILE A 50 9.75 3.95 -22.42
CA ILE A 50 11.13 4.41 -22.37
C ILE A 50 12.08 3.22 -22.46
N GLN A 51 13.27 3.46 -22.99
CA GLN A 51 14.33 2.48 -23.06
C GLN A 51 15.52 2.94 -22.22
N THR A 52 16.07 2.01 -21.44
CA THR A 52 17.29 2.26 -20.68
C THR A 52 18.29 1.15 -20.91
N PHE A 53 19.57 1.44 -20.72
CA PHE A 53 20.61 0.43 -20.51
C PHE A 53 21.11 0.52 -19.06
N CYS A 54 21.73 -0.56 -18.57
CA CYS A 54 22.28 -0.62 -17.23
C CYS A 54 23.80 -0.70 -17.29
N GLU A 55 24.47 0.17 -16.55
CA GLU A 55 25.93 0.15 -16.36
C GLU A 55 26.21 0.34 -14.86
N ASN A 56 27.00 -0.54 -14.26
CA ASN A 56 27.29 -0.54 -12.82
C ASN A 56 26.04 -0.49 -11.91
N ASN A 57 24.97 -1.22 -12.26
CA ASN A 57 23.68 -1.23 -11.57
C ASN A 57 22.91 0.11 -11.60
N VAL A 58 23.34 1.06 -12.45
CA VAL A 58 22.65 2.33 -12.67
C VAL A 58 22.03 2.33 -14.05
N HIS A 59 20.76 2.74 -14.14
CA HIS A 59 20.04 2.82 -15.39
C HIS A 59 20.17 4.20 -16.02
N TYR A 60 20.46 4.22 -17.32
CA TYR A 60 20.58 5.42 -18.14
C TYR A 60 19.61 5.33 -19.33
N ILE A 61 19.02 6.45 -19.76
CA ILE A 61 18.21 6.47 -20.98
C ILE A 61 19.10 6.12 -22.18
N ASP A 62 18.65 5.17 -23.00
CA ASP A 62 19.33 4.82 -24.24
C ASP A 62 19.30 5.99 -25.22
N LYS A 63 20.45 6.35 -25.79
CA LYS A 63 20.56 7.45 -26.78
C LYS A 63 19.71 7.19 -28.03
N ASN A 64 19.47 5.91 -28.35
CA ASN A 64 18.62 5.49 -29.46
C ASN A 64 17.14 5.37 -29.05
N CYS A 65 16.77 5.78 -27.84
CA CYS A 65 15.38 5.77 -27.39
C CYS A 65 14.57 6.79 -28.20
N ILE A 66 13.71 6.27 -29.08
CA ILE A 66 12.76 7.08 -29.86
C ILE A 66 11.60 7.63 -29.02
N PHE A 67 11.46 7.19 -27.77
CA PHE A 67 10.37 7.60 -26.89
C PHE A 67 10.79 8.79 -26.03
N SER A 68 9.90 9.79 -25.93
CA SER A 68 10.09 10.92 -25.03
C SER A 68 9.66 10.57 -23.61
N GLU A 69 10.51 10.89 -22.64
CA GLU A 69 10.25 10.71 -21.21
C GLU A 69 9.06 11.52 -20.68
N ASN A 70 8.66 12.58 -21.39
CA ASN A 70 7.58 13.49 -20.98
C ASN A 70 6.27 13.25 -21.75
N TYR A 71 6.22 12.26 -22.64
CA TYR A 71 5.01 11.93 -23.39
C TYR A 71 4.06 11.09 -22.55
N HIS A 72 3.35 11.74 -21.63
CA HIS A 72 2.33 11.13 -20.77
C HIS A 72 0.97 11.80 -20.99
N LEU A 73 -0.10 10.99 -20.95
CA LEU A 73 -1.49 11.48 -20.94
C LEU A 73 -1.98 11.83 -19.52
N HIS A 74 -1.07 12.03 -18.57
CA HIS A 74 -1.36 12.42 -17.21
C HIS A 74 -0.19 13.21 -16.62
N GLY A 75 -0.48 14.03 -15.61
CA GLY A 75 0.57 14.73 -14.86
C GLY A 75 1.46 13.79 -14.05
N ALA A 76 2.65 14.27 -13.72
CA ALA A 76 3.58 13.64 -12.78
C ALA A 76 2.93 13.51 -11.40
N ASP A 77 3.36 12.49 -10.65
CA ASP A 77 2.75 12.10 -9.37
C ASP A 77 3.81 12.03 -8.26
N PRO A 78 4.39 13.18 -7.87
CA PRO A 78 5.49 13.22 -6.90
C PRO A 78 5.08 12.67 -5.53
N ILE A 79 3.80 12.81 -5.16
CA ILE A 79 3.25 12.30 -3.91
C ILE A 79 3.28 10.77 -3.91
N SER A 80 2.78 10.13 -4.97
CA SER A 80 2.78 8.66 -5.06
C SER A 80 4.19 8.08 -5.12
N VAL A 81 5.12 8.76 -5.81
CA VAL A 81 6.53 8.39 -5.84
C VAL A 81 7.15 8.50 -4.44
N GLY A 82 6.93 9.61 -3.73
CA GLY A 82 7.40 9.81 -2.36
C GLY A 82 6.84 8.76 -1.39
N ALA A 83 5.54 8.49 -1.44
CA ALA A 83 4.90 7.46 -0.61
C ALA A 83 5.48 6.07 -0.87
N ARG A 84 5.79 5.74 -2.12
CA ARG A 84 6.43 4.47 -2.48
C ARG A 84 7.84 4.36 -1.91
N LYS A 85 8.64 5.43 -1.96
CA LYS A 85 9.98 5.45 -1.35
C LYS A 85 9.90 5.19 0.15
N ILE A 86 9.04 5.92 0.86
CA ILE A 86 8.83 5.73 2.30
C ILE A 86 8.44 4.28 2.61
N LYS A 87 7.49 3.73 1.84
CA LYS A 87 7.04 2.33 2.00
C LYS A 87 8.20 1.33 1.87
N GLU A 88 9.05 1.46 0.85
CA GLU A 88 10.16 0.53 0.67
C GLU A 88 11.28 0.74 1.71
N THR A 89 11.53 1.97 2.16
CA THR A 89 12.43 2.24 3.30
C THR A 89 11.95 1.57 4.58
N ILE A 90 10.65 1.68 4.91
CA ILE A 90 10.05 1.02 6.09
C ILE A 90 10.25 -0.49 5.99
N LYS A 91 9.96 -1.08 4.83
CA LYS A 91 10.10 -2.51 4.58
C LYS A 91 11.54 -3.00 4.70
N LYS A 92 12.50 -2.21 4.21
CA LYS A 92 13.94 -2.52 4.32
C LYS A 92 14.36 -2.50 5.79
N ASN A 93 14.06 -1.42 6.51
CA ASN A 93 14.38 -1.27 7.92
C ASN A 93 13.71 -2.34 8.79
N ALA A 94 12.47 -2.74 8.49
CA ALA A 94 11.79 -3.82 9.21
C ALA A 94 12.40 -5.21 8.98
N ARG A 95 13.18 -5.40 7.91
CA ARG A 95 13.95 -6.64 7.69
C ARG A 95 15.34 -6.58 8.32
N GLU A 96 15.97 -5.41 8.28
CA GLU A 96 17.37 -5.22 8.69
C GLU A 96 17.50 -4.92 10.19
N ASN A 97 16.48 -4.31 10.80
CA ASN A 97 16.52 -3.89 12.20
C ASN A 97 15.47 -4.63 13.05
N HIS A 98 15.79 -4.85 14.33
CA HIS A 98 14.86 -5.30 15.36
C HIS A 98 14.15 -4.15 16.09
N ASP A 99 14.17 -2.94 15.52
CA ASP A 99 13.56 -1.76 16.12
C ASP A 99 12.04 -1.93 16.24
N LYS A 100 11.44 -1.29 17.25
CA LYS A 100 9.98 -1.28 17.38
C LYS A 100 9.37 -0.64 16.12
N PRO A 101 8.27 -1.18 15.56
CA PRO A 101 7.75 -0.70 14.27
C PRO A 101 7.52 0.81 14.23
N ILE A 102 7.11 1.43 15.35
CA ILE A 102 6.88 2.88 15.44
C ILE A 102 8.15 3.71 15.19
N GLN A 103 9.32 3.25 15.64
CA GLN A 103 10.60 3.92 15.42
C GLN A 103 11.00 3.84 13.95
N ILE A 104 10.74 2.70 13.31
CA ILE A 104 10.98 2.49 11.87
C ILE A 104 10.13 3.47 11.04
N TYR A 105 8.84 3.62 11.36
CA TYR A 105 7.96 4.57 10.66
C TYR A 105 8.43 6.01 10.85
N HIS A 106 8.71 6.43 12.08
CA HIS A 106 9.15 7.80 12.36
C HIS A 106 10.48 8.15 11.68
N ALA A 107 11.47 7.25 11.72
CA ALA A 107 12.76 7.48 11.07
C ALA A 107 12.63 7.58 9.54
N ALA A 108 11.84 6.70 8.91
CA ALA A 108 11.61 6.73 7.47
C ALA A 108 10.89 8.01 7.00
N ILE A 109 9.96 8.53 7.80
CA ILE A 109 9.23 9.77 7.51
C ILE A 109 10.12 11.01 7.74
N ALA A 110 10.90 11.04 8.82
CA ALA A 110 11.78 12.15 9.17
C ALA A 110 12.93 12.34 8.16
N GLY A 111 13.41 11.27 7.52
CA GLY A 111 14.46 11.32 6.51
C GLY A 111 14.04 11.83 5.13
N THR A 112 12.76 12.10 4.88
CA THR A 112 12.26 12.59 3.58
C THR A 112 12.06 14.11 3.55
N SER A 113 12.76 14.80 2.66
CA SER A 113 12.69 16.27 2.49
C SER A 113 11.28 16.75 2.13
N GLN A 114 10.68 17.56 3.02
CA GLN A 114 9.63 18.60 2.93
C GLN A 114 8.56 18.67 1.80
N THR A 115 8.58 17.89 0.72
CA THR A 115 7.53 17.93 -0.32
C THR A 115 6.21 17.28 0.11
N ILE A 116 6.20 16.57 1.24
CA ILE A 116 5.03 15.91 1.83
C ILE A 116 4.49 16.69 3.05
N ASN A 117 5.13 17.81 3.44
CA ASN A 117 4.73 18.65 4.57
C ASN A 117 3.54 19.59 4.27
N SER A 118 2.68 19.26 3.31
CA SER A 118 1.40 19.97 3.20
C SER A 118 0.49 19.51 4.35
N LYS A 119 0.09 20.47 5.19
CA LYS A 119 -0.75 20.37 6.40
C LYS A 119 -2.15 19.69 6.23
N ASN A 120 -2.40 18.96 5.14
CA ASN A 120 -3.72 18.41 4.78
C ASN A 120 -3.85 16.88 4.94
N TYR A 121 -2.83 16.15 5.40
CA TYR A 121 -2.96 14.71 5.69
C TYR A 121 -3.32 14.45 7.15
N ALA A 122 -4.45 15.00 7.62
CA ALA A 122 -4.85 14.87 9.03
C ALA A 122 -5.70 13.62 9.33
N SER A 123 -6.38 13.01 8.34
CA SER A 123 -7.30 11.88 8.60
C SER A 123 -6.71 10.51 8.25
N GLY A 124 -6.21 10.33 7.03
CA GLY A 124 -5.72 9.02 6.56
C GLY A 124 -4.46 8.53 7.29
N LEU A 125 -3.46 9.40 7.45
CA LEU A 125 -2.23 9.08 8.16
C LEU A 125 -2.49 8.86 9.66
N PHE A 126 -3.31 9.71 10.26
CA PHE A 126 -3.73 9.55 11.66
C PHE A 126 -4.48 8.24 11.90
N ASN A 127 -5.39 7.87 10.99
CA ASN A 127 -6.10 6.60 11.04
C ASN A 127 -5.16 5.41 10.85
N PHE A 128 -4.16 5.53 9.97
CA PHE A 128 -3.14 4.51 9.78
C PHE A 128 -2.25 4.33 11.01
N ILE A 129 -1.79 5.43 11.62
CA ILE A 129 -1.02 5.41 12.87
C ILE A 129 -1.85 4.78 13.99
N LYS A 130 -3.13 5.17 14.13
CA LYS A 130 -4.05 4.56 15.10
C LYS A 130 -4.23 3.05 14.88
N LEU A 131 -4.34 2.62 13.62
CA LEU A 131 -4.47 1.21 13.28
C LEU A 131 -3.21 0.42 13.69
N ILE A 132 -2.02 0.96 13.42
CA ILE A 132 -0.74 0.37 13.83
C ILE A 132 -0.66 0.27 15.35
N GLN A 133 -0.95 1.36 16.07
CA GLN A 133 -0.93 1.39 17.53
C GLN A 133 -1.90 0.36 18.13
N LYS A 134 -3.10 0.22 17.56
CA LYS A 134 -4.07 -0.79 17.97
C LYS A 134 -3.52 -2.21 17.80
N VAL A 135 -2.98 -2.53 16.63
CA VAL A 135 -2.41 -3.86 16.35
C VAL A 135 -1.22 -4.17 17.28
N GLN A 136 -0.38 -3.17 17.57
CA GLN A 136 0.71 -3.32 18.53
C GLN A 136 0.21 -3.63 19.93
N ASN A 137 -0.75 -2.85 20.44
CA ASN A 137 -1.34 -3.08 21.76
C ASN A 137 -2.04 -4.44 21.86
N ASP A 138 -2.77 -4.85 20.81
CA ASP A 138 -3.42 -6.16 20.74
C ASP A 138 -2.38 -7.30 20.77
N THR A 139 -1.24 -7.10 20.09
CA THR A 139 -0.13 -8.08 20.06
C THR A 139 0.57 -8.18 21.42
N GLU A 140 0.89 -7.05 22.05
CA GLU A 140 1.50 -7.01 23.39
C GLU A 140 0.59 -7.67 24.43
N SER A 141 -0.70 -7.35 24.42
CA SER A 141 -1.69 -7.98 25.30
C SER A 141 -1.78 -9.50 25.10
N THR A 142 -1.71 -9.96 23.85
CA THR A 142 -1.69 -11.41 23.53
C THR A 142 -0.43 -12.08 24.08
N VAL A 143 0.74 -11.45 23.94
CA VAL A 143 2.01 -11.95 24.48
C VAL A 143 1.97 -12.02 26.01
N GLU A 144 1.47 -10.98 26.68
CA GLU A 144 1.32 -10.95 28.14
C GLU A 144 0.38 -12.07 28.64
N GLN A 145 -0.73 -12.29 27.94
CA GLN A 145 -1.67 -13.37 28.25
C GLN A 145 -1.03 -14.76 28.12
N LEU A 146 -0.22 -14.97 27.07
CA LEU A 146 0.54 -16.22 26.89
C LEU A 146 1.56 -16.43 28.01
N ILE A 147 2.32 -15.39 28.38
CA ILE A 147 3.29 -15.45 29.48
C ILE A 147 2.61 -15.76 30.82
N GLN A 148 1.42 -15.21 31.06
CA GLN A 148 0.62 -15.47 32.26
C GLN A 148 -0.07 -16.84 32.25
N GLY A 149 0.13 -17.67 31.22
CA GLY A 149 -0.57 -18.95 31.06
C GLY A 149 -2.08 -18.81 30.80
N ARG A 150 -2.56 -17.58 30.55
CA ARG A 150 -3.96 -17.26 30.28
C ARG A 150 -4.17 -17.33 28.77
N THR A 151 -4.49 -18.50 28.23
CA THR A 151 -4.97 -18.57 26.85
C THR A 151 -6.35 -17.93 26.79
N SER A 152 -6.44 -16.68 26.32
CA SER A 152 -7.73 -16.08 26.01
C SER A 152 -8.38 -16.91 24.91
N LYS A 153 -9.39 -17.68 25.28
CA LYS A 153 -10.32 -18.23 24.30
C LYS A 153 -10.99 -17.03 23.67
N ARG A 154 -10.73 -16.76 22.38
CA ARG A 154 -11.57 -15.86 21.57
C ARG A 154 -13.01 -16.19 21.93
N ALA A 155 -13.78 -15.20 22.39
CA ALA A 155 -15.19 -15.39 22.68
C ALA A 155 -15.83 -16.02 21.44
N LYS A 156 -16.28 -17.27 21.57
CA LYS A 156 -17.01 -17.94 20.49
C LYS A 156 -18.23 -17.06 20.21
N LYS A 157 -18.31 -16.48 19.02
CA LYS A 157 -19.55 -15.85 18.56
C LYS A 157 -20.64 -16.91 18.69
N ASN A 158 -21.65 -16.62 19.51
CA ASN A 158 -22.78 -17.52 19.67
C ASN A 158 -23.68 -17.36 18.44
N VAL A 159 -23.36 -18.15 17.42
CA VAL A 159 -24.01 -18.11 16.09
C VAL A 159 -25.52 -18.30 16.22
N ASP A 160 -25.99 -19.09 17.18
CA ASP A 160 -27.41 -19.34 17.41
C ASP A 160 -28.13 -18.07 17.90
N VAL A 161 -27.51 -17.29 18.78
CA VAL A 161 -28.06 -16.00 19.24
C VAL A 161 -28.08 -14.96 18.13
N GLN A 162 -27.06 -14.91 17.27
CA GLN A 162 -27.01 -14.01 16.12
C GLN A 162 -28.10 -14.36 15.09
N ASN A 163 -28.26 -15.65 14.80
CA ASN A 163 -29.27 -16.16 13.88
C ASN A 163 -30.70 -15.96 14.42
N ALA A 164 -30.92 -16.16 15.72
CA ALA A 164 -32.21 -15.88 16.35
C ALA A 164 -32.61 -14.41 16.21
N ARG A 165 -31.64 -13.48 16.39
CA ARG A 165 -31.88 -12.04 16.20
C ARG A 165 -32.18 -11.68 14.75
N LEU A 166 -31.47 -12.27 13.79
CA LEU A 166 -31.76 -12.06 12.35
C LEU A 166 -33.16 -12.56 11.99
N LYS A 167 -33.60 -13.70 12.52
CA LYS A 167 -34.96 -14.21 12.34
C LYS A 167 -36.02 -13.27 12.92
N CYS A 168 -35.80 -12.70 14.11
CA CYS A 168 -36.72 -11.70 14.68
C CYS A 168 -36.82 -10.43 13.81
N ILE A 169 -35.69 -9.97 13.25
CA ILE A 169 -35.67 -8.81 12.33
C ILE A 169 -36.43 -9.16 11.04
N GLN A 170 -36.23 -10.35 10.47
CA GLN A 170 -36.95 -10.82 9.29
C GLN A 170 -38.46 -10.93 9.53
N GLN A 171 -38.88 -11.45 10.69
CA GLN A 171 -40.29 -11.60 11.02
C GLN A 171 -41.00 -10.23 11.10
N ARG A 172 -40.37 -9.25 11.76
CA ARG A 172 -40.88 -7.87 11.84
C ARG A 172 -41.11 -7.21 10.48
N ILE A 173 -40.34 -7.59 9.46
CA ILE A 173 -40.50 -7.09 8.09
C ILE A 173 -41.66 -7.77 7.38
N SER A 174 -41.87 -9.05 7.67
CA SER A 174 -42.99 -9.80 7.10
C SER A 174 -44.33 -9.33 7.68
N ASP A 175 -44.30 -8.78 8.89
CA ASP A 175 -45.48 -8.34 9.63
C ASP A 175 -45.83 -6.84 9.42
N ASP A 176 -44.92 -6.02 8.87
CA ASP A 176 -45.12 -4.57 8.68
C ASP A 176 -44.69 -4.07 7.29
N ASP A 177 -45.69 -3.89 6.41
CA ASP A 177 -45.51 -3.38 5.04
C ASP A 177 -45.01 -1.92 4.95
N LYS A 178 -44.97 -1.19 6.08
CA LYS A 178 -44.50 0.20 6.13
C LYS A 178 -43.08 0.34 6.69
N LEU A 179 -42.40 -0.76 6.98
CA LEU A 179 -41.08 -0.72 7.61
C LEU A 179 -40.05 -0.02 6.70
N ASP A 180 -39.36 0.98 7.26
CA ASP A 180 -38.30 1.71 6.55
C ASP A 180 -37.11 0.77 6.27
N LYS A 181 -36.85 0.53 4.99
CA LYS A 181 -35.74 -0.30 4.50
C LYS A 181 -34.37 0.17 5.04
N LEU A 182 -34.24 1.44 5.41
CA LEU A 182 -33.02 1.98 6.00
C LEU A 182 -32.80 1.52 7.45
N GLU A 183 -33.85 1.50 8.28
CA GLU A 183 -33.80 0.96 9.65
C GLU A 183 -33.47 -0.54 9.64
N PHE A 184 -33.95 -1.27 8.63
CA PHE A 184 -33.59 -2.66 8.41
C PHE A 184 -32.09 -2.87 8.15
N LEU A 185 -31.52 -2.10 7.22
CA LEU A 185 -30.08 -2.19 6.91
C LEU A 185 -29.22 -1.83 8.13
N LYS A 186 -29.66 -0.86 8.95
CA LYS A 186 -29.01 -0.55 10.24
C LYS A 186 -29.08 -1.72 11.22
N GLY A 187 -30.23 -2.38 11.34
CA GLY A 187 -30.41 -3.55 12.19
C GLY A 187 -29.51 -4.74 11.80
N ILE A 188 -29.38 -5.00 10.50
CA ILE A 188 -28.43 -6.01 9.98
C ILE A 188 -26.99 -5.61 10.28
N ALA A 189 -26.61 -4.38 9.95
CA ALA A 189 -25.24 -3.89 10.15
C ALA A 189 -24.83 -4.00 11.63
N HIS A 190 -25.70 -3.59 12.55
CA HIS A 190 -25.48 -3.70 13.98
C HIS A 190 -25.26 -5.15 14.43
N ASN A 191 -26.05 -6.09 13.90
CA ASN A 191 -25.94 -7.51 14.24
C ASN A 191 -24.64 -8.14 13.70
N LEU A 192 -24.14 -7.72 12.53
CA LEU A 192 -22.88 -8.19 11.96
C LEU A 192 -21.64 -7.63 12.69
N THR A 193 -21.77 -6.47 13.34
CA THR A 193 -20.68 -5.83 14.09
C THR A 193 -20.49 -6.32 15.52
N LEU A 194 -21.48 -7.03 16.09
CA LEU A 194 -21.43 -7.69 17.41
C LEU A 194 -20.79 -9.09 17.32
#